data_AF-A0A355C545-F1
#
_entry.id   AF-A0A355C545-F1
#
_cell.length_a   1.000
_cell.length_b   1.000
_cell.length_c   1.000
_cell.angle_alpha   90.00
_cell.angle_beta   90.00
_cell.angle_gamma   90.00
#
_symmetry.space_group_name_H-M   'P 1'
#
loop_
_entity.id
_entity.type
_entity.pdbx_description
1 polymer ?
#
loop_
_entity_poly.entity_id
_entity_poly.type
_entity_poly.pdbx_seq_one_letter_code
_entity_poly.pdbx_strand_id
1 'polypeptide(L)' 'SGGAEIGAAWSKKSAENRNYLSVRLDDPSLPAPILANLCEMENGEFDLIWSRPNRRRSGE' A
#
# COMPACT_ATOMS: atom_id res chain seq x y z
N SER A 1 -10.72 -17.01 18.07
CA SER A 1 -9.69 -16.00 17.72
C SER A 1 -10.27 -15.12 16.64
N GLY A 2 -10.69 -13.89 17.00
CA GLY A 2 -11.10 -12.91 16.01
C GLY A 2 -9.85 -12.37 15.32
N GLY A 3 -9.75 -12.50 14.00
CA GLY A 3 -8.64 -11.93 13.25
C GLY A 3 -8.62 -10.42 13.43
N ALA A 4 -7.46 -9.85 13.73
CA ALA A 4 -7.29 -8.40 13.67
C ALA A 4 -7.37 -7.98 12.20
N GLU A 5 -8.33 -7.12 11.87
CA GLU A 5 -8.41 -6.49 10.55
C GLU A 5 -7.45 -5.30 10.51
N ILE A 6 -6.46 -5.37 9.60
CA ILE A 6 -5.38 -4.37 9.45
C ILE A 6 -5.65 -3.44 8.26
N GLY A 7 -6.57 -3.81 7.37
CA GLY A 7 -6.96 -3.01 6.20
C GLY A 7 -7.63 -3.79 5.09
N ALA A 8 -7.58 -3.24 3.87
CA ALA A 8 -8.28 -3.77 2.70
C ALA A 8 -7.42 -3.64 1.42
N ALA A 9 -7.73 -4.48 0.43
CA ALA A 9 -7.09 -4.45 -0.88
C ALA A 9 -8.12 -4.57 -2.01
N TRP A 10 -7.81 -3.94 -3.15
CA TRP A 10 -8.66 -3.93 -4.35
C TRP A 10 -7.83 -4.27 -5.58
N SER A 11 -8.32 -5.20 -6.39
CA SER A 11 -7.69 -5.55 -7.68
C SER A 11 -7.77 -4.38 -8.64
N LYS A 12 -6.61 -4.03 -9.22
CA LYS A 12 -6.48 -3.00 -10.24
C LYS A 12 -5.60 -3.50 -11.39
N LYS A 13 -5.66 -2.75 -12.48
CA LYS A 13 -4.89 -2.99 -13.69
C LYS A 13 -4.17 -1.69 -14.06
N SER A 14 -2.88 -1.77 -14.35
CA SER A 14 -2.05 -0.62 -14.70
C SER A 14 -2.32 -0.18 -16.15
N ALA A 15 -1.80 1.00 -16.52
CA ALA A 15 -1.83 1.46 -17.91
C ALA A 15 -1.08 0.51 -18.87
N GLU A 16 -0.09 -0.22 -18.34
CA GLU A 16 0.67 -1.25 -19.06
C GLU A 16 0.00 -2.64 -19.00
N ASN A 17 -1.29 -2.70 -18.64
CA ASN A 17 -2.08 -3.93 -18.55
C ASN A 17 -1.54 -4.96 -17.53
N ARG A 18 -0.77 -4.53 -16.52
CA ARG A 18 -0.29 -5.38 -15.42
C ARG A 18 -1.29 -5.37 -14.26
N ASN A 19 -1.61 -6.54 -13.72
CA ASN A 19 -2.46 -6.65 -12.54
C ASN A 19 -1.68 -6.29 -11.27
N TYR A 20 -2.32 -5.61 -10.33
CA TYR A 20 -1.76 -5.30 -9.01
C TYR A 20 -2.89 -5.14 -7.99
N LEU A 21 -2.56 -5.18 -6.70
CA LEU A 21 -3.51 -4.82 -5.64
C LEU A 21 -3.22 -3.40 -5.16
N SER A 22 -4.24 -2.56 -5.15
CA SER A 22 -4.21 -1.31 -4.40
C SER A 22 -4.53 -1.64 -2.95
N VAL A 23 -3.65 -1.29 -2.02
CA VAL A 23 -3.73 -1.69 -0.62
C VAL A 23 -3.88 -0.45 0.25
N ARG A 24 -4.77 -0.52 1.22
CA ARG A 24 -4.87 0.42 2.34
C ARG A 24 -4.62 -0.35 3.62
N LEU A 25 -3.57 0.03 4.35
CA LEU A 25 -3.29 -0.46 5.70
C LEU A 25 -3.70 0.63 6.68
N ASP A 26 -4.71 0.38 7.50
CA ASP A 26 -5.31 1.35 8.42
C ASP A 26 -5.53 0.76 9.82
N ASP A 27 -4.49 0.10 10.32
CA ASP A 27 -4.43 -0.36 11.70
C ASP A 27 -4.24 0.82 12.70
N PRO A 28 -4.95 0.83 13.85
CA PRO A 28 -4.82 1.87 14.87
C PRO A 28 -3.40 2.07 15.45
N SER A 29 -2.49 1.09 15.31
CA SER A 29 -1.08 1.22 15.69
C SER A 29 -0.26 2.06 14.73
N LEU A 30 -0.79 2.36 13.53
CA LEU A 30 -0.13 3.23 12.55
C LEU A 30 -0.48 4.70 12.83
N PRO A 31 0.50 5.63 12.69
CA PRO A 31 0.25 7.06 12.90
C PRO A 31 -0.69 7.67 11.84
N ALA A 32 -0.83 7.03 10.68
CA ALA A 32 -1.79 7.35 9.63
C ALA A 32 -1.93 6.13 8.69
N PRO A 33 -3.05 6.01 7.94
CA PRO A 33 -3.19 4.97 6.93
C PRO A 33 -2.07 5.00 5.89
N ILE A 34 -1.57 3.82 5.51
CA ILE A 34 -0.61 3.66 4.42
C ILE A 34 -1.36 3.22 3.16
N LEU A 35 -1.18 3.98 2.09
CA LEU A 35 -1.62 3.60 0.75
C LEU A 35 -0.44 3.01 0.00
N ALA A 36 -0.62 1.79 -0.50
CA ALA A 36 0.41 1.05 -1.18
C ALA A 36 -0.13 0.35 -2.43
N ASN A 37 0.77 -0.12 -3.28
CA ASN A 37 0.46 -1.06 -4.35
C ASN A 37 1.29 -2.32 -4.16
N LEU A 38 0.64 -3.48 -4.17
CA LEU A 38 1.30 -4.79 -4.16
C LEU A 38 1.39 -5.29 -5.60
N CYS A 39 2.61 -5.45 -6.09
CA CYS A 39 2.91 -5.85 -7.46
C CYS A 39 3.62 -7.21 -7.46
N GLU A 40 3.17 -8.13 -8.33
CA GLU A 40 3.87 -9.39 -8.56
C GLU A 40 5.10 -9.15 -9.45
N MET A 41 6.21 -9.77 -9.08
CA MET A 41 7.49 -9.71 -9.78
C MET A 41 7.72 -10.99 -10.58
N GLU A 42 8.61 -10.95 -11.56
CA GLU A 42 8.84 -12.08 -12.49
C GLU A 42 9.35 -13.36 -11.80
N ASN A 43 9.97 -13.23 -10.63
CA ASN A 43 10.44 -14.34 -9.80
C ASN A 43 9.35 -14.94 -8.88
N GLY A 44 8.11 -14.45 -8.96
CA GLY A 44 7.01 -14.85 -8.09
C GLY A 44 7.02 -14.19 -6.70
N GLU A 45 7.93 -13.25 -6.45
CA GLU A 45 7.90 -12.40 -5.25
C GLU A 45 6.91 -11.23 -5.45
N PHE A 46 6.60 -10.55 -4.34
CA PHE A 46 5.71 -9.40 -4.37
C PHE A 46 6.36 -8.18 -3.72
N ASP A 47 6.36 -7.08 -4.46
CA ASP A 47 6.82 -5.79 -3.96
C ASP A 47 5.63 -4.97 -3.45
N LEU A 48 5.70 -4.53 -2.19
CA LEU A 48 4.75 -3.57 -1.61
C LEU A 48 5.34 -2.16 -1.70
N ILE A 49 4.83 -1.36 -2.63
CA ILE A 49 5.36 -0.04 -2.96
C ILE A 49 4.48 1.03 -2.32
N TRP A 50 5.05 1.89 -1.48
CA TRP A 50 4.38 3.07 -0.93
C TRP A 50 5.29 4.30 -0.95
N SER A 51 4.69 5.49 -0.97
CA SER A 51 5.43 6.75 -0.82
C SER A 51 5.21 7.33 0.57
N ARG A 52 6.30 7.73 1.22
CA ARG A 52 6.20 8.49 2.48
C ARG A 52 5.84 9.94 2.14
N PRO A 53 4.85 10.56 2.82
CA PRO A 53 4.61 11.98 2.67
C PRO A 53 5.90 12.73 2.97
N ASN A 54 6.42 13.50 2.01
CA ASN A 54 7.54 14.38 2.30
C ASN A 54 7.05 15.41 3.33
N ARG A 55 7.67 15.45 4.50
CA ARG A 55 7.41 16.51 5.47
C ARG A 55 7.85 17.80 4.75
N ARG A 56 6.91 18.58 4.21
CA ARG A 56 7.22 19.97 3.89
C ARG A 56 7.68 20.54 5.23
N ARG A 57 8.99 20.76 5.39
CA ARG A 57 9.46 21.76 6.33
C ARG A 57 8.81 23.04 5.82
N SER A 58 7.69 23.41 6.41
CA SER A 58 7.27 24.81 6.40
C SER A 58 8.48 25.56 6.92
N GLY A 59 9.16 26.24 6.00
CA GLY A 59 10.19 27.19 6.36
C GLY A 59 9.47 28.35 7.03
N GLU A 60 9.66 28.45 8.34
CA GLU A 60 9.71 29.70 9.09
C GLU A 60 11.08 29.75 9.76
#